data_AF-A0A151TX54-F1
#
_entry.id   AF-A0A151TX54-F1
#
_cell.length_a   1.000
_cell.length_b   1.000
_cell.length_c   1.000
_cell.angle_alpha   90.00
_cell.angle_beta   90.00
_cell.angle_gamma   90.00
#
_symmetry.space_group_name_H-M   'P 1'
#
loop_
_entity.id
_entity.type
_entity.pdbx_description
1 polymer ?
#
loop_
_entity_poly.entity_id
_entity_poly.type
_entity_poly.pdbx_seq_one_letter_code
_entity_poly.pdbx_strand_id
1 'polypeptide(L)' 'LYIAFNLVFHERTKNIEIDCHFVREKVLLGEITIEFVYSNDQLAYVFTKSLKGP' A
#
# COMPACT_ATOMS: atom_id res chain seq x y z
N LEU A 1 10.00 -18.83 11.38
CA LEU A 1 10.91 -18.37 10.30
C LEU A 1 10.49 -19.01 8.96
N TYR A 2 9.29 -18.70 8.44
CA TYR A 2 8.68 -19.45 7.31
C TYR A 2 8.24 -18.56 6.13
N ILE A 3 8.57 -17.26 6.16
CA ILE A 3 8.10 -16.31 5.13
C ILE A 3 9.04 -16.28 3.92
N ALA A 4 10.30 -16.72 4.07
CA ALA A 4 11.33 -16.62 3.03
C ALA A 4 11.43 -17.82 2.07
N PHE A 5 10.64 -18.88 2.25
CA PHE A 5 10.83 -20.14 1.50
C PHE A 5 10.03 -20.26 0.20
N ASN A 6 9.18 -19.28 -0.11
CA ASN A 6 8.40 -19.29 -1.32
C ASN A 6 8.80 -18.07 -2.16
N LEU A 7 9.55 -18.28 -3.24
CA LEU A 7 10.12 -17.23 -4.10
C LEU A 7 9.08 -16.20 -4.55
N VAL A 8 7.85 -16.65 -4.81
CA VAL A 8 6.72 -15.78 -5.17
C VAL A 8 6.29 -14.88 -4.00
N PHE A 9 6.33 -15.39 -2.78
CA PHE A 9 6.05 -14.58 -1.58
C PHE A 9 7.26 -13.72 -1.20
N HIS A 10 8.48 -14.17 -1.49
CA HIS A 10 9.67 -13.38 -1.24
C HIS A 10 9.70 -12.13 -2.13
N GLU A 11 9.43 -12.25 -3.43
CA GLU A 11 9.35 -11.07 -4.31
C GLU A 11 8.18 -10.16 -3.97
N ARG A 12 6.99 -10.70 -3.69
CA ARG A 12 5.83 -9.88 -3.25
C ARG A 12 6.11 -9.16 -1.93
N THR A 13 6.75 -9.83 -0.98
CA THR A 13 7.13 -9.24 0.31
C THR A 13 8.19 -8.16 0.11
N LYS A 14 9.18 -8.41 -0.76
CA LYS A 14 10.23 -7.45 -1.11
C LYS A 14 9.65 -6.19 -1.74
N ASN A 15 8.68 -6.31 -2.64
CA ASN A 15 8.06 -5.13 -3.24
C ASN A 15 7.29 -4.29 -2.20
N ILE A 16 6.53 -4.94 -1.32
CA ILE A 16 5.86 -4.25 -0.20
C ILE A 16 6.87 -3.56 0.72
N GLU A 17 7.98 -4.22 1.02
CA GLU A 17 9.05 -3.67 1.85
C GLU A 17 9.71 -2.44 1.19
N ILE A 18 10.01 -2.51 -0.10
CA ILE A 18 10.56 -1.40 -0.88
C ILE A 18 9.59 -0.21 -0.90
N ASP A 19 8.31 -0.45 -1.23
CA ASP A 19 7.30 0.60 -1.31
C ASP A 19 7.10 1.28 0.06
N CYS A 20 7.06 0.49 1.13
CA CYS A 20 6.96 1.00 2.49
C CYS A 20 8.18 1.86 2.87
N HIS A 21 9.39 1.41 2.54
CA HIS A 21 10.61 2.16 2.80
C HIS A 21 10.62 3.49 2.05
N PHE A 22 10.30 3.46 0.76
CA PHE A 22 10.24 4.66 -0.08
C PHE A 22 9.25 5.69 0.46
N VAL A 23 8.00 5.27 0.74
CA VAL A 23 6.98 6.16 1.28
C VAL A 23 7.41 6.72 2.64
N ARG A 24 8.00 5.89 3.51
CA ARG A 24 8.48 6.33 4.83
C ARG A 24 9.57 7.39 4.72
N GLU A 25 10.56 7.21 3.85
CA GLU A 25 11.61 8.21 3.62
C GLU A 25 11.02 9.54 3.14
N LYS A 26 10.07 9.49 2.21
CA LYS A 26 9.42 10.67 1.65
C LYS A 26 8.57 11.42 2.67
N VAL A 27 7.93 10.70 3.60
CA VAL A 27 7.22 11.30 4.74
C VAL A 27 8.21 11.94 5.72
N LEU A 28 9.33 11.29 6.03
CA LEU A 28 10.35 11.85 6.93
C LEU A 28 11.02 13.11 6.35
N LEU A 29 11.18 13.17 5.03
CA LEU A 29 11.67 14.36 4.32
C LEU A 29 10.62 15.48 4.24
N GLY A 30 9.36 15.21 4.63
CA GLY A 30 8.26 16.16 4.52
C GLY A 30 7.73 16.37 3.10
N GLU A 31 8.16 15.54 2.14
CA GLU A 31 7.68 15.59 0.75
C GLU A 31 6.27 15.01 0.60
N ILE A 32 5.89 14.09 1.50
CA ILE A 32 4.56 13.48 1.58
C ILE A 32 3.97 13.73 2.97
N THR A 33 2.73 14.21 3.01
CA THR A 33 1.94 14.30 4.26
C THR A 33 0.86 13.23 4.23
N ILE A 34 0.69 12.51 5.33
CA ILE A 34 -0.35 11.49 5.48
C ILE A 34 -1.53 12.11 6.23
N GLU A 35 -2.69 12.11 5.59
CA GLU A 35 -3.95 12.54 6.20
C GLU A 35 -4.95 11.38 6.23
N PHE A 36 -5.66 11.26 7.34
CA PHE A 36 -6.74 10.29 7.46
C PHE A 36 -8.00 10.86 6.78
N VAL A 37 -8.59 10.06 5.89
CA VAL A 37 -9.85 10.40 5.21
C VAL A 37 -10.86 9.30 5.52
N TYR A 38 -12.07 9.66 5.93
CA TYR A 38 -13.15 8.69 6.13
C TYR A 38 -13.51 8.00 4.81
N SER A 39 -13.87 6.73 4.87
CA SER A 39 -14.18 5.95 3.65
C SER A 39 -15.30 6.56 2.80
N ASN A 40 -16.26 7.24 3.43
CA ASN A 40 -17.34 7.95 2.72
C ASN A 40 -16.84 9.20 1.98
N ASP A 41 -15.73 9.78 2.42
CA ASP A 41 -15.16 11.01 1.87
C ASP A 41 -13.98 10.72 0.92
N GLN A 42 -13.58 9.44 0.80
CA GLN A 42 -12.50 9.02 -0.07
C GLN A 42 -13.01 8.91 -1.52
N LEU A 43 -12.91 9.98 -2.30
CA LEU A 43 -13.33 9.99 -3.73
C LEU A 43 -12.67 8.89 -4.58
N ALA A 44 -11.41 8.56 -4.29
CA ALA A 44 -10.69 7.49 -4.95
C ALA A 44 -11.36 6.11 -4.78
N TYR A 45 -12.14 5.93 -3.70
CA TYR A 45 -12.84 4.69 -3.42
C TYR A 45 -13.81 4.31 -4.53
N VAL A 46 -14.42 5.27 -5.22
CA VAL A 46 -15.30 5.00 -6.37
C VAL A 46 -14.54 4.29 -7.50
N PHE A 47 -13.27 4.63 -7.70
CA PHE A 47 -12.43 4.07 -8.76
C PHE A 47 -11.73 2.76 -8.36
N THR A 48 -11.53 2.53 -7.07
CA THR A 48 -10.86 1.32 -6.55
C THR A 48 -11.83 0.25 -6.07
N LYS A 49 -13.10 0.59 -5.87
CA LYS A 49 -14.14 -0.36 -5.47
C LYS A 49 -14.38 -1.35 -6.60
N SER A 50 -14.23 -2.64 -6.28
CA SER A 50 -14.59 -3.72 -7.20
C SER A 50 -16.05 -3.59 -7.62
N LEU A 51 -16.32 -3.75 -8.92
CA LEU A 51 -17.69 -3.84 -9.42
C LEU A 51 -18.36 -5.04 -8.75
N LYS A 52 -19.54 -4.83 -8.18
CA LYS A 52 -20.36 -5.95 -7.69
C LYS A 52 -20.65 -6.85 -8.89
N GLY A 53 -20.23 -8.12 -8.80
CA GLY A 53 -20.62 -9.15 -9.76
C GLY A 53 -22.14 -9.39 -9.71
N PRO A 54 -22.69 -10.11 -10.72
CA PRO A 54 -24.11 -10.46 -10.74
C PRO A 54 -24.55 -11.24 -9.49
#